data_AF-A0A0C3CWD8-F1
#
_entry.id   AF-A0A0C3CWD8-F1
#
_cell.length_a   1.000
_cell.length_b   1.000
_cell.length_c   1.000
_cell.angle_alpha   90.00
_cell.angle_beta   90.00
_cell.angle_gamma   90.00
#
_symmetry.space_group_name_H-M   'P 1'
#
loop_
_entity.id
_entity.type
_entity.pdbx_description
1 polymer ?
#
loop_
_entity_poly.entity_id
_entity_poly.type
_entity_poly.pdbx_seq_one_letter_code
_entity_poly.pdbx_strand_id
1 'polypeptide(L)'
;MASVIGFVQRIWDISRPIETPKSADAVRIGLLGASTTAPLSLITPAKSHPGVVIAAVAARDFKKAEAFAKKHNIAKIHRSYQNLIDDPSIDVIYNPLPNGLHFEWAMRALRAGKHVLLEKPSVSNAAEANTLFSFHAE
;
A
#
# COMPACT_ATOMS: atom_id res chain seq x y z
N MET A 1 -30.46 -17.44 -5.42
CA MET A 1 -30.28 -16.13 -4.75
C MET A 1 -29.44 -16.33 -3.51
N ALA A 2 -28.45 -15.47 -3.24
CA ALA A 2 -27.71 -15.52 -1.98
C ALA A 2 -28.66 -15.18 -0.81
N SER A 3 -28.61 -15.93 0.28
CA SER A 3 -29.42 -15.65 1.48
C SER A 3 -28.88 -14.42 2.22
N VAL A 4 -29.75 -13.74 2.96
CA VAL A 4 -29.35 -12.63 3.84
C VAL A 4 -28.25 -13.07 4.82
N ILE A 5 -28.36 -14.28 5.36
CA ILE A 5 -27.36 -14.89 6.24
C ILE A 5 -26.01 -15.03 5.53
N GLY A 6 -26.01 -15.52 4.28
CA GLY A 6 -24.79 -15.66 3.49
C GLY A 6 -24.15 -14.32 3.13
N PHE A 7 -24.96 -13.27 2.91
CA PHE A 7 -24.46 -11.91 2.72
C PHE A 7 -23.79 -11.36 3.99
N VAL A 8 -24.44 -11.50 5.15
CA VAL A 8 -23.89 -11.07 6.45
C VAL A 8 -22.59 -11.79 6.77
N GLN A 9 -22.54 -13.12 6.58
CA GLN A 9 -21.33 -13.90 6.79
C GLN A 9 -20.18 -13.41 5.90
N ARG A 10 -20.45 -13.13 4.63
CA ARG A 10 -19.43 -12.63 3.70
C ARG A 10 -18.87 -11.28 4.12
N ILE A 11 -19.72 -10.34 4.57
CA ILE A 11 -19.27 -9.04 5.08
C ILE A 11 -18.44 -9.22 6.36
N TRP A 12 -18.85 -10.13 7.25
CA TRP A 12 -18.11 -10.46 8.44
C TRP A 12 -16.69 -10.96 8.11
N ASP A 13 -16.57 -11.94 7.21
CA ASP A 13 -15.30 -12.54 6.82
C ASP A 13 -14.36 -11.53 6.15
N ILE A 14 -14.90 -10.63 5.31
CA ILE A 14 -14.12 -9.53 4.69
C ILE A 14 -13.57 -8.58 5.76
N SER A 15 -14.38 -8.28 6.78
CA SER A 15 -13.99 -7.34 7.84
C SER A 15 -13.05 -7.96 8.89
N ARG A 16 -13.07 -9.28 9.04
CA ARG A 16 -12.31 -10.05 10.04
C ARG A 16 -11.68 -11.30 9.42
N PRO A 17 -10.72 -11.11 8.50
CA PRO A 17 -10.03 -12.22 7.90
C PRO A 17 -9.23 -13.00 8.95
N ILE A 18 -9.10 -14.30 8.75
CA ILE A 18 -8.24 -15.17 9.56
C ILE A 18 -6.80 -14.68 9.41
N GLU A 19 -6.15 -14.37 10.53
CA GLU A 19 -4.75 -13.97 10.53
C GLU A 19 -3.86 -15.19 10.32
N THR A 20 -2.90 -15.07 9.40
CA THR A 20 -1.97 -16.14 9.06
C THR A 20 -0.53 -15.73 9.38
N PRO A 21 0.32 -16.65 9.89
CA PRO A 21 1.74 -16.39 10.04
C PRO A 21 2.37 -15.95 8.71
N LYS A 22 3.27 -14.98 8.78
CA LYS A 22 3.95 -14.43 7.61
C LYS A 22 5.11 -15.30 7.20
N SER A 23 5.25 -15.53 5.89
CA SER A 23 6.37 -16.27 5.32
C SER A 23 7.66 -15.45 5.42
N ALA A 24 8.81 -16.12 5.47
CA ALA A 24 10.11 -15.46 5.55
C ALA A 24 10.46 -14.69 4.26
N ASP A 25 9.92 -15.12 3.12
CA ASP A 25 10.06 -14.51 1.79
C ASP A 25 8.86 -13.61 1.43
N ALA A 26 8.03 -13.23 2.41
CA ALA A 26 6.88 -12.38 2.16
C ALA A 26 7.28 -11.00 1.61
N VAL A 27 6.51 -10.54 0.63
CA VAL A 27 6.69 -9.22 0.00
C VAL A 27 6.38 -8.11 1.02
N ARG A 28 7.33 -7.21 1.22
CA ARG A 28 7.24 -6.11 2.19
C ARG A 28 6.76 -4.85 1.50
N ILE A 29 5.56 -4.40 1.87
CA ILE A 29 4.90 -3.25 1.27
C ILE A 29 5.06 -2.01 2.15
N GLY A 30 5.50 -0.91 1.55
CA GLY A 30 5.54 0.43 2.14
C GLY A 30 4.36 1.29 1.67
N LEU A 31 3.71 1.99 2.60
CA LEU A 31 2.52 2.81 2.32
C LEU A 31 2.88 4.29 2.20
N LEU A 32 2.56 4.90 1.05
CA LEU A 32 2.60 6.35 0.87
C LEU A 32 1.29 6.99 1.37
N GLY A 33 1.32 7.47 2.59
CA GLY A 33 0.24 8.17 3.25
C GLY A 33 -0.56 7.28 4.20
N ALA A 34 -1.06 7.90 5.26
CA ALA A 34 -2.08 7.33 6.14
C ALA A 34 -3.46 7.41 5.49
N SER A 35 -3.63 6.74 4.33
CA SER A 35 -4.88 6.80 3.57
C SER A 35 -6.02 6.07 4.28
N THR A 36 -7.23 6.62 4.19
CA THR A 36 -8.45 5.98 4.68
C THR A 36 -8.86 4.76 3.83
N THR A 37 -8.34 4.63 2.61
CA THR A 37 -8.62 3.48 1.73
C THR A 37 -7.71 2.30 2.02
N ALA A 38 -6.48 2.53 2.52
CA ALA A 38 -5.47 1.51 2.77
C ALA A 38 -5.95 0.35 3.69
N PRO A 39 -6.78 0.59 4.73
CA PRO A 39 -7.30 -0.49 5.57
C PRO A 39 -8.08 -1.56 4.79
N LEU A 40 -9.08 -1.15 4.00
CA LEU A 40 -9.95 -2.09 3.28
C LEU A 40 -9.30 -2.65 2.02
N SER A 41 -8.48 -1.84 1.33
CA SER A 41 -7.84 -2.24 0.07
C SER A 41 -6.64 -3.17 0.27
N LEU A 42 -5.87 -2.98 1.34
CA LEU A 42 -4.57 -3.62 1.48
C LEU A 42 -4.31 -4.20 2.87
N ILE A 43 -4.47 -3.44 3.94
CA ILE A 43 -4.02 -3.85 5.29
C ILE A 43 -4.85 -5.04 5.80
N THR A 44 -6.18 -4.94 5.73
CA THR A 44 -7.08 -6.01 6.18
C THR A 44 -6.88 -7.29 5.35
N PRO A 45 -6.96 -7.28 4.00
CA PRO A 45 -6.75 -8.49 3.23
C PRO A 45 -5.33 -9.06 3.38
N ALA A 46 -4.30 -8.23 3.58
CA ALA A 46 -2.94 -8.72 3.82
C ALA A 46 -2.86 -9.64 5.05
N LYS A 47 -3.74 -9.52 6.05
CA LYS A 47 -3.73 -10.38 7.25
C LYS A 47 -3.89 -11.87 6.94
N SER A 48 -4.73 -12.22 5.97
CA SER A 48 -4.97 -13.61 5.55
C SER A 48 -3.99 -14.14 4.51
N HIS A 49 -3.02 -13.32 4.07
CA HIS A 49 -2.05 -13.71 3.05
C HIS A 49 -0.66 -13.89 3.69
N PRO A 50 -0.08 -15.09 3.68
CA PRO A 50 1.23 -15.33 4.30
C PRO A 50 2.37 -14.64 3.55
N GLY A 51 2.24 -14.44 2.24
CA GLY A 51 3.27 -13.83 1.38
C GLY A 51 3.29 -12.30 1.34
N VAL A 52 2.55 -11.61 2.21
CA VAL A 52 2.47 -10.14 2.20
C VAL A 52 2.59 -9.58 3.62
N VAL A 53 3.44 -8.57 3.78
CA VAL A 53 3.64 -7.83 5.03
C VAL A 53 3.52 -6.33 4.77
N ILE A 54 2.74 -5.65 5.61
CA ILE A 54 2.70 -4.18 5.65
C ILE A 54 3.82 -3.72 6.57
N ALA A 55 4.98 -3.41 5.98
CA ALA A 55 6.21 -3.22 6.72
C ALA A 55 6.37 -1.79 7.25
N ALA A 56 5.95 -0.79 6.47
CA ALA A 56 6.21 0.59 6.80
C ALA A 56 5.15 1.57 6.26
N VAL A 57 5.06 2.74 6.87
CA VAL A 57 4.22 3.86 6.41
C VAL A 57 4.97 5.18 6.50
N ALA A 58 4.72 6.07 5.55
CA ALA A 58 5.11 7.47 5.63
C ALA A 58 3.88 8.35 5.40
N ALA A 59 3.81 9.53 6.00
CA ALA A 59 2.79 10.54 5.66
C ALA A 59 3.38 11.94 5.78
N ARG A 60 2.80 12.91 5.04
CA ARG A 60 3.18 14.33 5.15
C ARG A 60 3.11 14.85 6.59
N ASP A 61 2.09 14.40 7.34
CA ASP A 61 1.95 14.68 8.76
C ASP A 61 2.44 13.46 9.55
N PHE A 62 3.58 13.63 10.22
CA PHE A 62 4.23 12.56 10.96
C PHE A 62 3.35 12.02 12.10
N LYS A 63 2.59 12.89 12.79
CA LYS A 63 1.70 12.45 13.88
C LYS A 63 0.58 11.56 13.36
N LYS A 64 0.07 11.86 12.15
CA LYS A 64 -0.90 10.98 11.48
C LYS A 64 -0.28 9.64 11.09
N ALA A 65 0.98 9.62 10.64
CA ALA A 65 1.69 8.38 10.35
C ALA A 65 1.85 7.52 11.62
N GLU A 66 2.23 8.12 12.75
CA GLU A 66 2.34 7.43 14.04
C GLU A 66 1.01 6.86 14.51
N ALA A 67 -0.05 7.66 14.50
CA ALA A 67 -1.38 7.21 14.89
C ALA A 67 -1.88 6.07 13.98
N PHE A 68 -1.62 6.17 12.68
CA PHE A 68 -2.00 5.16 11.69
C PHE A 68 -1.22 3.85 11.88
N ALA A 69 0.11 3.94 12.05
CA ALA A 69 0.95 2.78 12.30
C ALA A 69 0.55 2.06 13.60
N LYS A 70 0.30 2.81 14.67
CA LYS A 70 -0.21 2.24 15.94
C LYS A 70 -1.55 1.55 15.76
N LYS A 71 -2.49 2.17 15.04
CA LYS A 71 -3.84 1.61 14.79
C LYS A 71 -3.78 0.30 13.98
N HIS A 72 -2.84 0.18 13.06
CA HIS A 72 -2.75 -0.92 12.11
C HIS A 72 -1.59 -1.88 12.37
N ASN A 73 -0.88 -1.74 13.49
CA ASN A 73 0.28 -2.54 13.88
C ASN A 73 1.40 -2.56 12.80
N ILE A 74 1.70 -1.41 12.22
CA ILE A 74 2.77 -1.27 11.22
C ILE A 74 4.10 -1.00 11.95
N ALA A 75 5.11 -1.83 11.68
CA ALA A 75 6.34 -1.86 12.45
C ALA A 75 7.20 -0.59 12.32
N LYS A 76 7.23 0.02 11.13
CA LYS A 76 8.15 1.12 10.81
C LYS A 76 7.42 2.37 10.30
N ILE A 77 7.89 3.53 10.72
CA ILE A 77 7.37 4.83 10.31
C ILE A 77 8.52 5.65 9.74
N HIS A 78 8.35 6.18 8.53
CA HIS A 78 9.33 7.06 7.90
C HIS A 78 8.89 8.52 7.97
N ARG A 79 9.88 9.42 8.07
CA ARG A 79 9.66 10.88 8.17
C ARG A 79 9.23 11.52 6.86
N SER A 80 9.56 10.90 5.73
CA SER A 80 9.18 11.36 4.40
C SER A 80 8.90 10.18 3.47
N TYR A 81 8.16 10.45 2.39
CA TYR A 81 7.91 9.47 1.33
C TYR A 81 9.22 9.00 0.68
N GLN A 82 10.19 9.90 0.49
CA GLN A 82 11.47 9.53 -0.08
C GLN A 82 12.24 8.58 0.85
N ASN A 83 12.26 8.82 2.16
CA ASN A 83 12.91 7.88 3.10
C ASN A 83 12.27 6.49 3.12
N LEU A 84 10.98 6.38 2.80
CA LEU A 84 10.31 5.08 2.65
C LEU A 84 10.73 4.40 1.34
N ILE A 85 10.80 5.16 0.24
CA ILE A 85 11.23 4.65 -1.07
C ILE A 85 12.69 4.18 -1.03
N ASP A 86 13.56 4.92 -0.36
CA ASP A 86 14.98 4.60 -0.26
C ASP A 86 15.28 3.43 0.71
N ASP A 87 14.27 2.93 1.43
CA ASP A 87 14.46 1.86 2.39
C ASP A 87 14.73 0.51 1.69
N PRO A 88 15.91 -0.11 1.87
CA PRO A 88 16.23 -1.39 1.24
C PRO A 88 15.38 -2.55 1.80
N SER A 89 14.70 -2.35 2.94
CA SER A 89 13.79 -3.35 3.52
C SER A 89 12.37 -3.33 2.94
N ILE A 90 12.10 -2.50 1.94
CA ILE A 90 10.80 -2.41 1.26
C ILE A 90 10.92 -2.90 -0.18
N ASP A 91 10.01 -3.77 -0.60
CA ASP A 91 10.02 -4.39 -1.92
C ASP A 91 9.03 -3.70 -2.87
N VAL A 92 7.85 -3.33 -2.34
CA VAL A 92 6.75 -2.70 -3.10
C VAL A 92 6.31 -1.41 -2.41
N ILE A 93 6.01 -0.39 -3.20
CA ILE A 93 5.37 0.84 -2.75
C ILE A 93 3.89 0.82 -3.12
N TYR A 94 3.01 0.94 -2.12
CA TYR A 94 1.59 1.22 -2.34
C TYR A 94 1.36 2.73 -2.33
N ASN A 95 0.78 3.25 -3.42
CA ASN A 95 0.55 4.68 -3.61
C ASN A 95 -0.97 5.00 -3.70
N PRO A 96 -1.62 5.30 -2.56
CA PRO A 96 -2.99 5.79 -2.46
C PRO A 96 -3.08 7.31 -2.26
N LEU A 97 -2.09 8.08 -2.73
CA LEU A 97 -2.06 9.53 -2.56
C LEU A 97 -3.18 10.21 -3.38
N PRO A 98 -3.41 11.53 -3.25
CA PRO A 98 -4.25 12.25 -4.20
C PRO A 98 -3.74 12.10 -5.64
N ASN A 99 -4.64 12.03 -6.62
CA ASN A 99 -4.34 11.73 -8.03
C ASN A 99 -3.15 12.53 -8.61
N GLY A 100 -3.06 13.84 -8.30
CA GLY A 100 -1.98 14.70 -8.79
C GLY A 100 -0.58 14.32 -8.28
N LEU A 101 -0.48 13.45 -7.28
CA LEU A 101 0.76 12.94 -6.71
C LEU A 101 1.07 11.51 -7.17
N HIS A 102 0.17 10.85 -7.89
CA HIS A 102 0.38 9.47 -8.31
C HIS A 102 1.62 9.32 -9.21
N PHE A 103 1.69 10.11 -10.28
CA PHE A 103 2.77 10.01 -11.27
C PHE A 103 4.15 10.27 -10.64
N GLU A 104 4.27 11.37 -9.88
CA GLU A 104 5.54 11.75 -9.25
C GLU A 104 6.08 10.62 -8.35
N TRP A 105 5.26 10.13 -7.43
CA TRP A 105 5.71 9.16 -6.44
C TRP A 105 5.83 7.75 -6.98
N ALA A 106 5.00 7.36 -7.96
CA ALA A 106 5.18 6.10 -8.67
C ALA A 106 6.50 6.08 -9.46
N MET A 107 6.80 7.15 -10.20
CA MET A 107 8.04 7.24 -10.98
C MET A 107 9.28 7.26 -10.07
N ARG A 108 9.23 7.95 -8.94
CA ARG A 108 10.32 7.92 -7.93
C ARG A 108 10.55 6.51 -7.38
N ALA A 109 9.48 5.78 -7.05
CA ALA A 109 9.57 4.42 -6.55
C ALA A 109 10.14 3.45 -7.60
N LEU A 110 9.65 3.53 -8.85
CA LEU A 110 10.16 2.72 -9.96
C LEU A 110 11.65 2.98 -10.24
N ARG A 111 12.07 4.24 -10.25
CA ARG A 111 13.49 4.62 -10.41
C ARG A 111 14.38 4.14 -9.27
N ALA A 112 13.83 3.99 -8.06
CA ALA A 112 14.52 3.39 -6.93
C ALA A 112 14.51 1.84 -6.96
N GLY A 113 14.07 1.23 -8.07
CA GLY A 113 13.99 -0.22 -8.23
C GLY A 113 12.87 -0.88 -7.42
N LYS A 114 11.89 -0.11 -6.93
CA LYS A 114 10.74 -0.67 -6.20
C LYS A 114 9.64 -1.06 -7.16
N HIS A 115 8.95 -2.15 -6.86
CA HIS A 115 7.65 -2.42 -7.46
C HIS A 115 6.62 -1.39 -6.98
N VAL A 116 5.61 -1.09 -7.79
CA VAL A 116 4.57 -0.11 -7.45
C VAL A 116 3.18 -0.69 -7.60
N LEU A 117 2.39 -0.60 -6.52
CA LEU A 117 0.94 -0.80 -6.53
C LEU A 117 0.27 0.58 -6.49
N LEU A 118 -0.23 1.03 -7.64
CA LEU A 118 -0.77 2.38 -7.83
C LEU A 118 -2.31 2.38 -7.78
N GLU A 119 -2.89 3.28 -6.98
CA GLU A 119 -4.34 3.41 -6.90
C GLU A 119 -4.97 4.01 -8.17
N LYS A 120 -6.29 3.80 -8.29
CA LYS A 120 -7.10 4.38 -9.37
C LYS A 120 -7.59 5.79 -9.03
N PRO A 121 -7.75 6.69 -10.03
CA PRO A 121 -7.20 6.58 -11.39
C PRO A 121 -5.66 6.59 -11.35
N SER A 122 -5.01 5.88 -12.27
CA SER A 122 -3.56 5.65 -12.19
C SER A 122 -2.75 6.95 -12.14
N VAL A 123 -3.02 7.91 -13.02
CA VAL A 123 -2.34 9.22 -13.08
C VAL A 123 -3.29 10.29 -13.64
N SER A 124 -2.82 11.55 -13.77
CA SER A 124 -3.71 12.68 -14.08
C SER A 124 -4.12 12.77 -15.55
N ASN A 125 -3.32 12.22 -16.47
CA ASN A 125 -3.56 12.30 -17.91
C ASN A 125 -2.88 11.15 -18.69
N ALA A 126 -3.22 11.03 -19.97
CA ALA A 126 -2.70 9.96 -20.84
C ALA A 126 -1.19 10.04 -21.07
N ALA A 127 -0.59 11.24 -21.07
CA ALA A 127 0.85 11.41 -21.29
C ALA A 127 1.67 10.86 -20.10
N GLU A 128 1.25 11.16 -18.87
CA GLU A 128 1.80 10.55 -17.65
C GLU A 128 1.64 9.03 -17.68
N ALA A 129 0.48 8.54 -18.12
CA ALA A 129 0.19 7.10 -18.13
C ALA A 129 1.12 6.36 -19.10
N ASN A 130 1.29 6.89 -20.31
CA ASN A 130 2.20 6.34 -21.30
C ASN A 130 3.66 6.37 -20.82
N THR A 131 4.06 7.46 -20.14
CA THR A 131 5.41 7.59 -19.58
C THR A 131 5.67 6.54 -18.51
N LEU A 132 4.70 6.31 -17.61
CA LEU A 132 4.81 5.30 -16.56
C LEU A 132 4.81 3.88 -17.13
N PHE A 133 3.93 3.61 -18.10
CA PHE A 133 3.82 2.29 -18.75
C PHE A 133 5.08 1.91 -19.54
N SER A 134 5.70 2.89 -20.22
CA SER A 134 6.88 2.65 -21.06
C SER A 134 8.18 2.64 -20.25
N PHE A 135 8.14 2.96 -18.97
CA PHE A 135 9.33 2.97 -18.13
C PHE A 135 9.83 1.53 -17.91
N HIS A 136 11.11 1.33 -18.20
CA HIS A 136 11.88 0.17 -17.78
C HIS A 136 13.14 0.69 -17.07
N ALA A 137 13.54 0.02 -15.99
CA ALA A 137 14.86 0.27 -15.41
C ALA A 137 15.93 -0.17 -16.42
N GLU A 138 17.02 0.59 -16.50
CA GLU A 138 18.24 0.19 -17.24
C GLU A 138 19.01 -0.90 -16.48
#